data_AF-X1T352-F1
#
_entry.id   AF-X1T352-F1
#
_cell.length_a   1.000
_cell.length_b   1.000
_cell.length_c   1.000
_cell.angle_alpha   90.00
_cell.angle_beta   90.00
_cell.angle_gamma   90.00
#
_symmetry.space_group_name_H-M   'P 1'
#
loop_
_entity.id
_entity.type
_entity.pdbx_description
1 polymer ?
#
loop_
_entity_poly.entity_id
_entity_poly.type
_entity_poly.pdbx_seq_one_letter_code
_entity_poly.pdbx_strand_id
1 'polypeptide(L)' 'MELEKAKVIARKVVKELSPYCDKIQVAGSVRRQKPTVKDIDIVLIPRRPPSLPSETYCQ' A
#
# COMPACT_ATOMS: atom_id res chain seq x y z
N MET A 1 -13.37 12.31 2.75
CA MET A 1 -12.11 13.06 2.58
C MET A 1 -11.99 13.49 1.12
N GLU A 2 -11.48 14.70 0.88
CA GLU A 2 -11.20 15.21 -0.47
C GLU A 2 -10.13 14.39 -1.21
N LEU A 3 -10.32 14.17 -2.50
CA LEU A 3 -9.43 13.35 -3.34
C LEU A 3 -7.96 13.79 -3.26
N GLU A 4 -7.68 15.09 -3.29
CA GLU A 4 -6.29 15.57 -3.25
C GLU A 4 -5.62 15.30 -1.90
N LYS A 5 -6.36 15.47 -0.80
CA LYS A 5 -5.87 15.09 0.53
C LYS A 5 -5.60 13.58 0.60
N ALA A 6 -6.48 12.77 0.02
CA ALA A 6 -6.29 11.33 -0.05
C ALA A 6 -5.03 10.94 -0.86
N LYS A 7 -4.80 11.58 -2.01
CA LYS A 7 -3.60 11.37 -2.83
C LYS A 7 -2.32 11.72 -2.08
N VAL A 8 -2.30 12.82 -1.31
CA VAL A 8 -1.14 13.20 -0.49
C VAL A 8 -0.81 12.12 0.53
N ILE A 9 -1.81 11.65 1.28
CA ILE A 9 -1.61 10.60 2.29
C ILE A 9 -1.18 9.29 1.62
N ALA A 10 -1.86 8.88 0.53
CA ALA A 10 -1.51 7.66 -0.20
C ALA A 10 -0.06 7.69 -0.71
N ARG A 11 0.40 8.83 -1.26
CA ARG A 11 1.81 9.01 -1.66
C ARG A 11 2.78 8.87 -0.50
N LYS A 12 2.45 9.40 0.68
CA LYS A 12 3.28 9.28 1.87
C LYS A 12 3.43 7.81 2.29
N VAL A 13 2.32 7.08 2.36
CA VAL A 13 2.33 5.66 2.73
C VAL A 13 3.08 4.83 1.68
N VAL A 14 2.84 5.06 0.38
CA VAL A 14 3.59 4.38 -0.68
C VAL A 14 5.08 4.64 -0.57
N LYS A 15 5.50 5.88 -0.29
CA LYS A 15 6.91 6.24 -0.11
C LYS A 15 7.56 5.47 1.06
N GLU A 16 6.85 5.36 2.18
CA GLU A 16 7.34 4.68 3.39
C GLU A 16 7.38 3.15 3.21
N LEU A 17 6.43 2.56 2.47
CA LEU A 17 6.35 1.11 2.27
C LEU A 17 7.15 0.60 1.07
N SER A 18 7.45 1.44 0.07
CA SER A 18 8.14 1.06 -1.17
C SER A 18 9.44 0.25 -0.95
N PRO A 19 10.31 0.55 0.03
CA PRO A 19 11.53 -0.23 0.28
C PRO A 19 11.28 -1.71 0.63
N TYR A 20 10.11 -2.02 1.18
CA TYR A 20 9.71 -3.36 1.63
C TYR A 20 8.84 -4.10 0.61
N CYS A 21 8.60 -3.52 -0.57
CA CYS A 21 7.69 -4.05 -1.57
C CYS A 21 8.41 -4.25 -2.90
N ASP A 22 8.13 -5.35 -3.59
CA ASP A 22 8.56 -5.52 -4.98
C ASP A 22 7.61 -4.79 -5.94
N LYS A 23 6.33 -4.68 -5.57
CA LYS A 23 5.34 -3.85 -6.26
C LYS A 23 4.43 -3.18 -5.24
N ILE A 24 4.02 -1.94 -5.48
CA ILE A 24 3.07 -1.22 -4.64
C ILE A 24 2.23 -0.27 -5.50
N GLN A 25 0.92 -0.23 -5.27
CA GLN A 25 0.01 0.62 -6.03
C GLN A 25 -1.18 1.07 -5.19
N VAL A 26 -1.63 2.30 -5.45
CA VAL A 26 -2.86 2.86 -4.87
C VAL A 26 -4.07 2.33 -5.66
N ALA A 27 -5.06 1.79 -4.96
CA ALA A 27 -6.25 1.19 -5.53
C ALA A 27 -7.52 1.98 -5.16
N GLY A 28 -8.68 1.32 -5.26
CA GLY A 28 -9.89 1.80 -4.63
C GLY A 28 -10.47 3.10 -5.19
N SER A 29 -11.09 3.87 -4.30
CA SER A 29 -11.75 5.13 -4.63
C SER A 29 -10.78 6.23 -5.09
N VAL A 30 -9.55 6.22 -4.58
CA VAL A 30 -8.46 7.12 -5.01
C VAL A 30 -8.05 6.84 -6.47
N ARG A 31 -7.87 5.56 -6.85
CA ARG A 31 -7.55 5.17 -8.24
C ARG A 31 -8.66 5.57 -9.22
N ARG A 32 -9.93 5.46 -8.80
CA ARG A 32 -11.10 5.86 -9.60
C ARG A 32 -11.41 7.37 -9.54
N GLN A 33 -10.59 8.15 -8.85
CA GLN A 33 -10.72 9.60 -8.73
C GLN A 33 -12.11 10.06 -8.21
N LYS A 34 -12.68 9.34 -7.24
CA LYS A 34 -13.94 9.81 -6.62
C LYS A 34 -13.69 11.12 -5.87
N PRO A 35 -14.59 12.13 -5.98
CA PRO A 35 -14.43 13.41 -5.31
C PRO A 35 -14.37 13.25 -3.78
N THR A 36 -15.22 12.34 -3.26
CA THR A 36 -15.23 11.96 -1.85
C THR A 36 -14.65 10.56 -1.67
N VAL A 37 -13.51 10.49 -0.99
CA VAL A 37 -12.78 9.27 -0.62
C VAL A 37 -13.09 8.92 0.84
N LYS A 38 -13.39 7.65 1.13
CA LYS A 38 -13.65 7.17 2.49
C LYS A 38 -12.36 6.75 3.20
N ASP A 39 -11.53 6.00 2.49
CA ASP A 39 -10.34 5.30 2.94
C ASP A 39 -9.28 5.21 1.83
N ILE A 40 -8.08 4.75 2.17
CA ILE A 40 -6.95 4.61 1.25
C ILE A 40 -6.66 3.12 1.06
N ASP A 41 -7.01 2.61 -0.11
CA ASP A 41 -6.71 1.24 -0.52
C ASP A 41 -5.31 1.16 -1.14
N ILE A 42 -4.46 0.27 -0.63
CA ILE A 42 -3.13 -0.02 -1.18
C ILE A 42 -3.03 -1.51 -1.45
N VAL A 43 -2.57 -1.86 -2.65
CA VAL A 43 -2.25 -3.23 -3.04
C VAL A 43 -0.75 -3.31 -3.24
N LEU A 44 -0.10 -4.30 -2.63
CA LEU A 44 1.35 -4.48 -2.72
C LEU A 44 1.74 -5.96 -2.82
N ILE A 45 2.91 -6.21 -3.40
CA ILE A 45 3.63 -7.48 -3.32
C ILE A 45 4.80 -7.25 -2.36
N PRO A 46 4.82 -7.92 -1.19
CA PRO A 46 5.90 -7.74 -0.23
C PRO A 46 7.20 -8.28 -0.82
N ARG A 47 8.29 -7.55 -0.61
CA ARG A 47 9.61 -8.09 -0.89
C ARG A 47 9.89 -9.21 0.08
N ARG A 48 10.30 -10.37 -0.46
CA ARG A 48 10.69 -11.50 0.39
C ARG A 48 11.91 -11.09 1.20
N PRO A 49 11.88 -11.16 2.55
CA PRO A 49 13.08 -10.95 3.33
C PRO A 49 14.13 -12.01 2.96
N PRO A 50 15.43 -11.67 2.95
CA PRO A 50 16.47 -12.67 2.84
C PRO A 50 16.35 -13.59 4.06
N SER A 51 16.15 -14.89 3.79
CA SER A 51 16.07 -15.98 4.77
C SER A 51 15.08 -15.77 5.92
N LEU A 52 13.81 -16.11 5.71
CA LEU A 52 13.03 -16.69 6.81
C LEU A 52 13.35 -18.19 6.84
N PRO A 53 13.85 -18.76 7.95
CA PRO A 53 13.97 -20.22 8.07
C PRO A 53 12.59 -20.82 7.83
N SER A 54 12.56 -21.93 7.11
CA SER A 54 11.38 -22.58 6.52
C SER A 54 10.34 -23.10 7.53
N GLU A 55 10.38 -22.73 8.81
CA GLU A 55 9.67 -23.43 9.88
C GLU A 55 8.83 -22.57 10.83
N THR A 56 8.71 -21.25 10.67
CA THR A 56 7.95 -20.44 11.66
C THR A 56 6.59 -19.91 11.18
N TYR A 57 5.94 -20.59 10.23
CA TYR A 57 4.54 -20.29 9.87
C TYR A 57 3.65 -21.52 9.90
N CYS A 58 3.58 -22.19 11.06
CA CYS A 58 2.38 -22.79 11.61
C CYS A 58 2.70 -23.33 13.01
N GLN A 59 2.34 -22.60 14.07
CA GLN A 59 1.74 -23.16 15.29
C GLN A 59 0.71 -22.16 15.80
#